data_AF-A0A3A4VFK2-F1
#
_entry.id   AF-A0A3A4VFK2-F1
#
_cell.length_a   1.000
_cell.length_b   1.000
_cell.length_c   1.000
_cell.angle_alpha   90.00
_cell.angle_beta   90.00
_cell.angle_gamma   90.00
#
_symmetry.space_group_name_H-M   'P 1'
#
loop_
_entity.id
_entity.type
_entity.pdbx_description
1 polymer ?
#
loop_
_entity_poly.entity_id
_entity_poly.type
_entity_poly.pdbx_seq_one_letter_code
_entity_poly.pdbx_strand_id
1 'polypeptide(L)'
;MTKRIGIGIAAVGLAIALLPLFAAFEAHVVNVTAKIENALQVSTDWIDFGTVFPQEHLDQPLRVALSQSFLDEDRVDDVEYFLRQKPKCAITRENGTVLVDEPLAATGHLVLDQEGEVTVDCGPAPRALVEGESWGMLPSLCEYISKEGPDENDETLTSFHQPWTIVGDGAETPFGIAWNDTHGRLAKSDTDLEDEIDGDTVDNWIIDLAVPCFGGFCAQDWADFVAAVSGSSTINADEYTQPKENEHKIFGCDLWVEVSEVSCALGEETLTQIGSDTNTTVAENGDAPAELVTSIHPAWTASIPFASWIWESDPVDNPTLTETFTFERTFTVSGTVTSAFLNIATDNTYRAFVNDILVGQELVNPNNFQAATQDAYAVTNLAPGLNTLKIEVTNEGMPGGTPETNPAGLLYKLSYNSKECVEPVE
;
A
#
# COMPACT_ATOMS: atom_id res chain seq x y z
N MET A 1 -74.53 -22.32 -44.94
CA MET A 1 -74.15 -20.89 -44.85
C MET A 1 -73.66 -20.63 -43.43
N THR A 2 -72.42 -21.05 -43.14
CA THR A 2 -71.70 -20.93 -41.85
C THR A 2 -70.44 -21.80 -41.97
N LYS A 3 -69.34 -21.38 -41.32
CA LYS A 3 -67.97 -21.94 -41.36
C LYS A 3 -67.06 -21.32 -42.44
N ARG A 4 -66.35 -20.23 -42.08
CA ARG A 4 -65.00 -19.89 -42.59
C ARG A 4 -64.35 -18.64 -41.95
N ILE A 5 -64.71 -18.23 -40.73
CA ILE A 5 -64.16 -17.00 -40.11
C ILE A 5 -63.37 -17.25 -38.80
N GLY A 6 -63.39 -18.47 -38.23
CA GLY A 6 -62.85 -18.72 -36.88
C GLY A 6 -61.36 -19.03 -36.75
N ILE A 7 -60.61 -19.26 -37.83
CA ILE A 7 -59.22 -19.82 -37.73
C ILE A 7 -58.14 -18.76 -37.98
N GLY A 8 -58.46 -17.63 -38.61
CA GLY A 8 -57.48 -16.57 -38.91
C GLY A 8 -57.09 -15.69 -37.72
N ILE A 9 -57.99 -15.51 -36.75
CA ILE A 9 -57.75 -14.57 -35.63
C ILE A 9 -56.93 -15.22 -34.51
N ALA A 10 -57.05 -16.54 -34.30
CA ALA A 10 -56.25 -17.25 -33.30
C ALA A 10 -54.76 -17.35 -33.69
N ALA A 11 -54.45 -17.42 -34.99
CA ALA A 11 -53.06 -17.50 -35.46
C ALA A 11 -52.33 -16.14 -35.41
N VAL A 12 -53.05 -15.02 -35.60
CA VAL A 12 -52.48 -13.67 -35.47
C VAL A 12 -52.28 -13.29 -34.00
N GLY A 13 -53.20 -13.68 -33.11
CA GLY A 13 -53.06 -13.47 -31.66
C GLY A 13 -51.88 -14.23 -31.04
N LEU A 14 -51.58 -15.44 -31.53
CA LEU A 14 -50.46 -16.24 -31.05
C LEU A 14 -49.10 -15.77 -31.61
N ALA A 15 -49.07 -15.19 -32.82
CA ALA A 15 -47.86 -14.62 -33.40
C ALA A 15 -47.42 -13.32 -32.71
N ILE A 16 -48.35 -12.57 -32.09
CA ILE A 16 -48.02 -11.37 -31.30
C ILE A 16 -47.55 -11.75 -29.88
N ALA A 17 -48.00 -12.88 -29.34
CA ALA A 17 -47.51 -13.42 -28.06
C ALA A 17 -46.17 -14.18 -28.16
N LEU A 18 -45.69 -14.42 -29.38
CA LEU A 18 -44.40 -15.07 -29.69
C LEU A 18 -43.41 -14.14 -30.40
N LEU A 19 -43.71 -12.83 -30.48
CA LEU A 19 -42.61 -11.87 -30.60
C LEU A 19 -41.75 -12.08 -29.36
N PRO A 20 -40.48 -12.47 -29.51
CA PRO A 20 -39.59 -12.44 -28.37
C PRO A 20 -39.73 -11.03 -27.81
N LEU A 21 -40.08 -10.96 -26.54
CA LEU A 21 -39.54 -9.96 -25.65
C LEU A 21 -38.02 -10.00 -25.88
N PHE A 22 -37.56 -9.35 -26.95
CA PHE A 22 -36.24 -8.77 -26.99
C PHE A 22 -36.32 -7.73 -25.89
N ALA A 23 -36.10 -8.22 -24.66
CA ALA A 23 -35.62 -7.39 -23.57
C ALA A 23 -34.59 -6.47 -24.24
N ALA A 24 -34.80 -5.18 -24.09
CA ALA A 24 -33.82 -4.19 -24.47
C ALA A 24 -32.54 -4.58 -23.71
N PHE A 25 -31.67 -5.35 -24.36
CA PHE A 25 -30.33 -5.59 -23.88
C PHE A 25 -29.61 -4.31 -24.22
N GLU A 26 -29.61 -3.39 -23.26
CA GLU A 26 -28.77 -2.20 -23.27
C GLU A 26 -27.33 -2.69 -23.03
N ALA A 27 -26.72 -3.17 -24.11
CA ALA A 27 -25.31 -3.55 -24.09
C ALA A 27 -24.50 -2.26 -24.25
N HIS A 28 -23.98 -1.74 -23.15
CA HIS A 28 -22.96 -0.71 -23.20
C HIS A 28 -21.62 -1.41 -23.44
N VAL A 29 -21.01 -1.16 -24.60
CA VAL A 29 -19.62 -1.52 -24.82
C VAL A 29 -18.79 -0.35 -24.32
N VAL A 30 -18.16 -0.53 -23.16
CA VAL A 30 -17.14 0.41 -22.66
C VAL A 30 -15.81 0.00 -23.28
N ASN A 31 -15.22 0.89 -24.09
CA ASN A 31 -13.91 0.64 -24.66
C ASN A 31 -12.85 0.98 -23.59
N VAL A 32 -12.18 -0.04 -23.07
CA VAL A 32 -11.08 0.12 -22.11
C VAL A 32 -9.78 -0.06 -22.88
N THR A 33 -8.93 0.96 -22.88
CA THR A 33 -7.59 0.92 -23.49
C THR A 33 -6.59 1.53 -22.52
N ALA A 34 -5.47 0.86 -22.28
CA ALA A 34 -4.39 1.35 -21.44
C ALA A 34 -3.05 1.14 -22.14
N LYS A 35 -2.15 2.12 -22.04
CA LYS A 35 -0.74 1.99 -22.41
C LYS A 35 0.05 1.72 -21.14
N ILE A 36 0.79 0.63 -21.10
CA ILE A 36 1.62 0.23 -19.95
C ILE A 36 3.06 0.57 -20.31
N GLU A 37 3.69 1.43 -19.52
CA GLU A 37 5.11 1.79 -19.65
C GLU A 37 5.84 1.52 -18.33
N ASN A 38 7.16 1.37 -18.40
CA ASN A 38 7.98 1.13 -17.21
C ASN A 38 8.13 2.41 -16.40
N ALA A 39 8.07 2.34 -15.07
CA ALA A 39 8.34 3.51 -14.22
C ALA A 39 9.85 3.81 -14.15
N LEU A 40 10.70 2.80 -14.31
CA LEU A 40 12.15 2.91 -14.21
C LEU A 40 12.88 2.69 -15.54
N GLN A 41 14.05 3.32 -15.65
CA GLN A 41 15.08 3.06 -16.64
C GLN A 41 16.32 2.52 -15.92
N VAL A 42 16.59 1.22 -16.08
CA VAL A 42 17.73 0.52 -15.48
C VAL A 42 18.61 -0.05 -16.59
N SER A 43 19.94 0.00 -16.42
CA SER A 43 20.85 -0.67 -17.36
C SER A 43 20.67 -2.18 -17.28
N THR A 44 20.55 -2.85 -18.43
CA THR A 44 20.52 -4.31 -18.52
C THR A 44 21.86 -4.90 -18.94
N ASP A 45 22.88 -4.07 -19.08
CA ASP A 45 24.24 -4.53 -19.35
C ASP A 45 24.78 -5.24 -18.10
N TRP A 46 25.56 -6.31 -18.30
CA TRP A 46 26.11 -7.06 -17.19
C TRP A 46 27.23 -6.28 -16.50
N ILE A 47 27.34 -6.48 -15.18
CA ILE A 47 28.45 -5.98 -14.38
C ILE A 47 29.54 -7.07 -14.38
N ASP A 48 30.68 -6.77 -15.00
CA ASP A 48 31.84 -7.68 -15.06
C ASP A 48 32.96 -7.18 -14.15
N PHE A 49 33.22 -7.93 -13.08
CA PHE A 49 34.34 -7.69 -12.17
C PHE A 49 35.67 -8.25 -12.70
N GLY A 50 35.65 -9.00 -13.81
CA GLY A 50 36.83 -9.61 -14.42
C GLY A 50 37.45 -10.71 -13.56
N THR A 51 38.78 -10.84 -13.64
CA THR A 51 39.53 -11.77 -12.79
C THR A 51 39.88 -11.08 -11.49
N VAL A 52 39.40 -11.65 -10.38
CA VAL A 52 39.57 -11.10 -9.03
C VAL A 52 40.43 -12.01 -8.16
N PHE A 53 41.01 -11.45 -7.09
CA PHE A 53 41.83 -12.18 -6.13
C PHE A 53 41.21 -12.16 -4.73
N PRO A 54 41.45 -13.18 -3.87
CA PRO A 54 40.89 -13.22 -2.52
C PRO A 54 41.20 -11.95 -1.71
N GLN A 55 40.22 -11.46 -0.96
CA GLN A 55 40.27 -10.20 -0.19
C GLN A 55 40.46 -8.93 -1.02
N GLU A 56 40.20 -8.96 -2.33
CA GLU A 56 40.05 -7.77 -3.15
C GLU A 56 38.66 -7.14 -2.96
N HIS A 57 38.59 -5.83 -3.20
CA HIS A 57 37.36 -5.02 -3.27
C HIS A 57 37.30 -4.34 -4.63
N LEU A 58 36.14 -4.37 -5.26
CA LEU A 58 35.94 -3.81 -6.59
C LEU A 58 34.57 -3.18 -6.68
N ASP A 59 34.53 -1.92 -7.10
CA ASP A 59 33.30 -1.15 -7.20
C ASP A 59 32.82 -1.06 -8.65
N GLN A 60 31.52 -1.23 -8.87
CA GLN A 60 30.87 -1.02 -10.17
C GLN A 60 29.59 -0.22 -10.00
N PRO A 61 29.33 0.79 -10.85
CA PRO A 61 28.12 1.59 -10.75
C PRO A 61 26.90 0.86 -11.33
N LEU A 62 25.76 1.00 -10.67
CA LEU A 62 24.43 0.62 -11.18
C LEU A 62 23.51 1.83 -11.15
N ARG A 63 23.13 2.32 -12.33
CA ARG A 63 22.21 3.45 -12.45
C ARG A 63 20.76 2.98 -12.52
N VAL A 64 19.94 3.45 -11.60
CA VAL A 64 18.47 3.36 -11.61
C VAL A 64 17.93 4.78 -11.77
N ALA A 65 16.94 4.98 -12.61
CA ALA A 65 16.37 6.32 -12.83
C ALA A 65 14.90 6.22 -13.19
N LEU A 66 14.15 7.32 -13.02
CA LEU A 66 12.81 7.43 -13.57
C LEU A 66 12.88 7.33 -15.09
N SER A 67 11.94 6.60 -15.67
CA SER A 67 11.82 6.51 -17.13
C SER A 67 11.28 7.82 -17.70
N GLN A 68 11.58 8.09 -18.97
CA GLN A 68 11.02 9.28 -19.63
C GLN A 68 9.48 9.30 -19.62
N SER A 69 8.85 8.14 -19.79
CA SER A 69 7.38 8.04 -19.73
C SER A 69 6.81 8.34 -18.35
N PHE A 70 7.57 8.10 -17.28
CA PHE A 70 7.16 8.45 -15.93
C PHE A 70 7.35 9.95 -15.66
N LEU A 71 8.47 10.51 -16.12
CA LEU A 71 8.77 11.94 -16.03
C LEU A 71 7.74 12.81 -16.79
N ASP A 72 7.28 12.33 -17.94
CA ASP A 72 6.28 13.01 -18.78
C ASP A 72 4.84 12.92 -18.23
N GLU A 73 4.61 12.10 -17.20
CA GLU A 73 3.28 11.85 -16.64
C GLU A 73 3.05 12.70 -15.39
N ASP A 74 2.15 13.68 -15.47
CA ASP A 74 1.87 14.62 -14.38
C ASP A 74 1.13 13.97 -13.19
N ARG A 75 0.43 12.84 -13.39
CA ARG A 75 -0.40 12.22 -12.33
C ARG A 75 0.37 11.43 -11.28
N VAL A 76 1.62 11.05 -11.57
CA VAL A 76 2.47 10.24 -10.69
C VAL A 76 3.59 11.10 -10.12
N ASP A 77 4.23 10.69 -9.03
CA ASP A 77 5.30 11.48 -8.41
C ASP A 77 6.48 10.63 -7.94
N ASP A 78 6.22 9.69 -7.02
CA ASP A 78 7.24 8.82 -6.44
C ASP A 78 7.22 7.42 -7.05
N VAL A 79 8.39 6.78 -7.04
CA VAL A 79 8.59 5.36 -7.32
C VAL A 79 9.38 4.76 -6.18
N GLU A 80 8.75 3.85 -5.44
CA GLU A 80 9.46 2.96 -4.52
C GLU A 80 9.89 1.71 -5.28
N TYR A 81 11.11 1.26 -5.05
CA TYR A 81 11.64 0.06 -5.67
C TYR A 81 12.58 -0.68 -4.73
N PHE A 82 13.00 -1.88 -5.14
CA PHE A 82 13.99 -2.64 -4.40
C PHE A 82 14.99 -3.33 -5.31
N LEU A 83 16.22 -3.49 -4.81
CA LEU A 83 17.27 -4.33 -5.38
C LEU A 83 17.31 -5.66 -4.63
N ARG A 84 17.00 -6.73 -5.36
CA ARG A 84 17.05 -8.10 -4.85
C ARG A 84 18.18 -8.88 -5.51
N GLN A 85 18.92 -9.64 -4.72
CA GLN A 85 19.93 -10.56 -5.24
C GLN A 85 19.34 -11.95 -5.46
N LYS A 86 19.41 -12.47 -6.68
CA LYS A 86 18.88 -13.79 -7.05
C LYS A 86 20.00 -14.70 -7.59
N PRO A 87 19.89 -16.04 -7.41
CA PRO A 87 20.83 -16.96 -8.01
C PRO A 87 20.90 -16.79 -9.53
N LYS A 88 22.11 -16.86 -10.12
CA LYS A 88 22.31 -16.81 -11.57
C LYS A 88 22.53 -18.22 -12.13
N CYS A 89 21.83 -18.55 -13.21
CA CYS A 89 22.00 -19.77 -13.97
C CYS A 89 22.62 -19.46 -15.34
N ALA A 90 23.55 -20.30 -15.80
CA ALA A 90 24.18 -20.11 -17.09
C ALA A 90 24.67 -21.41 -17.73
N ILE A 91 24.99 -21.34 -19.03
CA ILE A 91 25.69 -22.41 -19.72
C ILE A 91 27.19 -22.24 -19.49
N THR A 92 27.84 -23.25 -18.93
CA THR A 92 29.29 -23.26 -18.72
C THR A 92 29.96 -24.43 -19.43
N ARG A 93 31.27 -24.31 -19.67
CA ARG A 93 32.17 -25.38 -20.16
C ARG A 93 33.35 -25.53 -19.22
N GLU A 94 34.15 -26.56 -19.48
CA GLU A 94 35.41 -26.82 -18.75
C GLU A 94 35.20 -26.90 -17.24
N ASN A 95 34.12 -27.57 -16.81
CA ASN A 95 33.76 -27.72 -15.40
C ASN A 95 33.45 -26.38 -14.69
N GLY A 96 32.88 -25.41 -15.42
CA GLY A 96 32.41 -24.15 -14.84
C GLY A 96 33.40 -23.00 -14.94
N THR A 97 34.58 -23.19 -15.55
CA THR A 97 35.61 -22.14 -15.66
C THR A 97 35.42 -21.23 -16.86
N VAL A 98 34.61 -21.64 -17.83
CA VAL A 98 34.33 -20.87 -19.05
C VAL A 98 32.83 -20.67 -19.17
N LEU A 99 32.42 -19.41 -19.26
CA LEU A 99 31.04 -19.03 -19.52
C LEU A 99 30.75 -19.07 -21.03
N VAL A 100 29.64 -19.69 -21.41
CA VAL A 100 29.24 -19.77 -22.81
C VAL A 100 28.10 -18.82 -23.08
N ASP A 101 28.39 -17.78 -23.87
CA ASP A 101 27.44 -16.80 -24.38
C ASP A 101 26.49 -16.25 -23.29
N GLU A 102 26.93 -15.21 -22.58
CA GLU A 102 26.16 -14.48 -21.54
C GLU A 102 24.73 -14.06 -21.90
N PRO A 103 24.34 -13.72 -23.15
CA PRO A 103 22.92 -13.45 -23.44
C PRO A 103 21.99 -14.66 -23.22
N LEU A 104 22.54 -15.83 -22.86
CA LEU A 104 21.81 -17.05 -22.52
C LEU A 104 21.81 -17.36 -21.00
N ALA A 105 22.25 -16.43 -20.14
CA ALA A 105 22.05 -16.57 -18.71
C ALA A 105 20.56 -16.40 -18.33
N ALA A 106 20.14 -16.98 -17.21
CA ALA A 106 18.80 -16.85 -16.68
C ALA A 106 18.81 -16.72 -15.15
N THR A 107 17.78 -16.08 -14.62
CA THR A 107 17.56 -16.00 -13.17
C THR A 107 17.08 -17.34 -12.62
N GLY A 108 17.80 -17.83 -11.62
CA GLY A 108 17.41 -19.00 -10.84
C GLY A 108 16.25 -18.67 -9.91
N HIS A 109 15.24 -19.52 -9.90
CA HIS A 109 14.06 -19.36 -9.06
C HIS A 109 14.17 -20.25 -7.84
N LEU A 110 14.03 -19.66 -6.65
CA LEU A 110 14.00 -20.44 -5.42
C LEU A 110 12.66 -21.20 -5.33
N VAL A 111 12.75 -22.49 -5.09
CA VAL A 111 11.61 -23.39 -4.91
C VAL A 111 11.73 -24.02 -3.53
N LEU A 112 10.70 -23.81 -2.69
CA LEU A 112 10.59 -24.47 -1.39
C LEU A 112 9.73 -25.71 -1.53
N ASP A 113 10.19 -26.81 -0.94
CA ASP A 113 9.38 -28.01 -0.78
C ASP A 113 8.55 -27.97 0.52
N GLN A 114 7.83 -29.06 0.79
CA GLN A 114 6.93 -29.16 1.95
C GLN A 114 7.69 -29.32 3.27
N GLU A 115 8.96 -29.67 3.19
CA GLU A 115 9.88 -29.87 4.30
C GLU A 115 10.67 -28.59 4.63
N GLY A 116 10.53 -27.54 3.82
CA GLY A 116 11.24 -26.27 3.97
C GLY A 116 12.66 -26.30 3.40
N GLU A 117 12.98 -27.27 2.54
CA GLU A 117 14.25 -27.28 1.81
C GLU A 117 14.16 -26.39 0.57
N VAL A 118 15.23 -25.63 0.31
CA VAL A 118 15.32 -24.69 -0.80
C VAL A 118 16.13 -25.31 -1.93
N THR A 119 15.55 -25.31 -3.13
CA THR A 119 16.26 -25.66 -4.36
C THR A 119 16.20 -24.50 -5.35
N VAL A 120 17.18 -24.44 -6.25
CA VAL A 120 17.20 -23.43 -7.32
C VAL A 120 16.77 -24.09 -8.63
N ASP A 121 15.65 -23.63 -9.16
CA ASP A 121 15.16 -24.00 -10.49
C ASP A 121 15.70 -23.03 -11.54
N CYS A 122 16.59 -23.53 -12.39
CA CYS A 122 17.11 -22.79 -13.55
C CYS A 122 16.20 -22.88 -14.77
N GLY A 123 15.10 -23.63 -14.72
CA GLY A 123 14.26 -23.92 -15.87
C GLY A 123 15.00 -24.71 -16.97
N PRO A 124 14.39 -24.84 -18.16
CA PRO A 124 15.02 -25.51 -19.29
C PRO A 124 16.21 -24.70 -19.82
N ALA A 125 17.26 -25.39 -20.27
CA ALA A 125 18.37 -24.73 -20.95
C ALA A 125 17.86 -23.92 -22.16
N PRO A 126 18.37 -22.70 -22.37
CA PRO A 126 17.87 -21.80 -23.42
C PRO A 126 18.16 -22.29 -24.84
N ARG A 127 19.05 -23.28 -24.98
CA ARG A 127 19.32 -24.01 -26.22
C ARG A 127 19.79 -25.43 -25.92
N ALA A 128 19.83 -26.26 -26.97
CA ALA A 128 20.47 -27.57 -26.88
C ALA A 128 21.96 -27.43 -26.50
N LEU A 129 22.39 -28.21 -25.53
CA LEU A 129 23.78 -28.26 -25.06
C LEU A 129 24.64 -29.05 -26.05
N VAL A 130 25.88 -28.60 -26.27
CA VAL A 130 26.90 -29.34 -27.01
C VAL A 130 27.83 -30.08 -26.06
N GLU A 131 28.65 -30.98 -26.60
CA GLU A 131 29.59 -31.78 -25.80
C GLU A 131 30.51 -30.89 -24.95
N GLY A 132 30.58 -31.18 -23.65
CA GLY A 132 31.37 -30.42 -22.67
C GLY A 132 30.63 -29.23 -22.02
N GLU A 133 29.38 -28.96 -22.38
CA GLU A 133 28.54 -27.94 -21.75
C GLU A 133 27.68 -28.48 -20.60
N SER A 134 27.45 -27.62 -19.61
CA SER A 134 26.49 -27.81 -18.54
C SER A 134 25.58 -26.59 -18.38
N TRP A 135 24.29 -26.82 -18.15
CA TRP A 135 23.33 -25.81 -17.72
C TRP A 135 23.04 -25.98 -16.24
N GLY A 136 23.13 -24.90 -15.48
CA GLY A 136 22.81 -24.93 -14.06
C GLY A 136 23.17 -23.63 -13.35
N MET A 137 22.96 -23.64 -12.04
CA MET A 137 23.28 -22.53 -11.15
C MET A 137 24.80 -22.35 -11.07
N LEU A 138 25.25 -21.10 -11.18
CA LEU A 138 26.63 -20.72 -10.92
C LEU A 138 26.89 -20.72 -9.39
N PRO A 139 28.13 -20.97 -8.94
CA PRO A 139 28.54 -20.59 -7.59
C PRO A 139 28.06 -19.16 -7.25
N SER A 140 27.39 -19.03 -6.10
CA SER A 140 26.72 -17.79 -5.73
C SER A 140 27.73 -16.68 -5.46
N LEU A 141 27.49 -15.52 -6.08
CA LEU A 141 28.18 -14.27 -5.78
C LEU A 141 27.37 -13.39 -4.82
N CYS A 142 26.10 -13.72 -4.56
CA CYS A 142 25.14 -12.82 -3.93
C CYS A 142 25.50 -12.43 -2.51
N GLU A 143 26.09 -13.34 -1.74
CA GLU A 143 26.55 -13.11 -0.35
C GLU A 143 27.71 -12.13 -0.28
N TYR A 144 28.39 -11.86 -1.39
CA TYR A 144 29.64 -11.10 -1.44
C TYR A 144 29.47 -9.71 -2.06
N ILE A 145 28.32 -9.46 -2.66
CA ILE A 145 27.99 -8.19 -3.30
C ILE A 145 27.28 -7.29 -2.30
N SER A 146 27.87 -6.16 -1.98
CA SER A 146 27.17 -5.09 -1.28
C SER A 146 26.37 -4.22 -2.25
N LYS A 147 25.47 -3.42 -1.68
CA LYS A 147 24.70 -2.39 -2.37
C LYS A 147 24.77 -1.16 -1.48
N GLU A 148 25.60 -0.19 -1.85
CA GLU A 148 25.64 1.11 -1.18
C GLU A 148 24.59 2.02 -1.81
N GLY A 149 23.65 2.48 -0.98
CA GLY A 149 22.64 3.47 -1.33
C GLY A 149 23.33 4.80 -1.63
N PRO A 150 22.96 5.49 -2.73
CA PRO A 150 23.56 6.75 -3.11
C PRO A 150 23.21 7.92 -2.17
N ASP A 151 22.08 7.89 -1.45
CA ASP A 151 21.63 9.02 -0.63
C ASP A 151 20.94 8.63 0.70
N GLU A 152 20.28 9.60 1.36
CA GLU A 152 19.59 9.41 2.65
C GLU A 152 18.26 8.64 2.57
N ASN A 153 17.64 8.55 1.40
CA ASN A 153 16.36 7.88 1.19
C ASN A 153 16.53 6.40 0.78
N ASP A 154 17.74 6.01 0.40
CA ASP A 154 18.10 4.66 -0.01
C ASP A 154 18.73 3.81 1.12
N GLU A 155 18.38 2.53 1.15
CA GLU A 155 19.01 1.59 2.07
C GLU A 155 20.40 1.14 1.60
N THR A 156 21.19 0.60 2.51
CA THR A 156 22.49 -0.02 2.20
C THR A 156 22.53 -1.45 2.73
N LEU A 157 23.10 -2.36 1.95
CA LEU A 157 23.39 -3.73 2.36
C LEU A 157 24.89 -4.03 2.18
N THR A 158 25.58 -4.33 3.27
CA THR A 158 27.00 -4.72 3.25
C THR A 158 27.19 -6.15 2.73
N SER A 159 28.39 -6.46 2.23
CA SER A 159 28.76 -7.84 1.87
C SER A 159 28.85 -8.74 3.10
N PHE A 160 28.91 -10.05 2.84
CA PHE A 160 28.87 -11.13 3.83
C PHE A 160 27.52 -11.20 4.56
N HIS A 161 26.46 -11.26 3.76
CA HIS A 161 25.07 -11.39 4.22
C HIS A 161 24.41 -12.62 3.58
N GLN A 162 23.24 -12.98 4.10
CA GLN A 162 22.36 -13.96 3.47
C GLN A 162 21.41 -13.22 2.50
N PRO A 163 21.31 -13.63 1.22
CA PRO A 163 20.44 -12.96 0.24
C PRO A 163 18.94 -13.19 0.50
N TRP A 164 18.62 -14.21 1.29
CA TRP A 164 17.26 -14.53 1.73
C TRP A 164 17.30 -15.37 3.01
N THR A 165 16.15 -15.54 3.64
CA THR A 165 15.92 -16.49 4.74
C THR A 165 14.60 -17.23 4.54
N ILE A 166 14.48 -18.40 5.17
CA ILE A 166 13.23 -19.16 5.19
C ILE A 166 12.42 -18.69 6.39
N VAL A 167 11.16 -18.32 6.14
CA VAL A 167 10.20 -17.93 7.17
C VAL A 167 9.07 -18.94 7.24
N GLY A 168 8.39 -18.99 8.38
CA GLY A 168 7.35 -19.97 8.66
C GLY A 168 7.89 -21.29 9.23
N ASP A 169 6.99 -22.09 9.80
CA ASP A 169 7.33 -23.34 10.49
C ASP A 169 6.65 -24.57 9.87
N GLY A 170 5.86 -24.38 8.82
CA GLY A 170 5.05 -25.41 8.16
C GLY A 170 3.91 -25.96 9.02
N ALA A 171 3.81 -25.57 10.29
CA ALA A 171 2.84 -26.10 11.25
C ALA A 171 1.67 -25.13 11.47
N GLU A 172 1.98 -23.87 11.79
CA GLU A 172 1.00 -22.80 11.97
C GLU A 172 1.06 -21.80 10.81
N THR A 173 2.25 -21.64 10.22
CA THR A 173 2.50 -20.71 9.11
C THR A 173 3.19 -21.46 7.97
N PRO A 174 2.67 -21.41 6.73
CA PRO A 174 3.34 -22.01 5.58
C PRO A 174 4.76 -21.48 5.42
N PHE A 175 5.68 -22.34 4.99
CA PHE A 175 7.03 -21.90 4.65
C PHE A 175 7.00 -20.85 3.53
N GLY A 176 7.86 -19.85 3.64
CA GLY A 176 8.04 -18.78 2.68
C GLY A 176 9.48 -18.31 2.60
N ILE A 177 9.78 -17.48 1.60
CA ILE A 177 11.09 -16.84 1.43
C ILE A 177 10.94 -15.39 1.81
N ALA A 178 11.74 -14.95 2.78
CA ALA A 178 11.97 -13.54 3.03
C ALA A 178 13.28 -13.14 2.35
N TRP A 179 13.19 -12.29 1.34
CA TRP A 179 14.36 -11.76 0.63
C TRP A 179 15.01 -10.65 1.45
N ASN A 180 16.33 -10.54 1.35
CA ASN A 180 17.09 -9.43 1.91
C ASN A 180 17.17 -8.31 0.86
N ASP A 181 16.01 -7.71 0.62
CA ASP A 181 15.85 -6.62 -0.34
C ASP A 181 16.50 -5.35 0.21
N THR A 182 17.03 -4.54 -0.69
CA THR A 182 17.53 -3.19 -0.36
C THR A 182 16.65 -2.20 -1.08
N HIS A 183 15.95 -1.39 -0.30
CA HIS A 183 14.95 -0.46 -0.81
C HIS A 183 15.60 0.82 -1.32
N GLY A 184 15.00 1.37 -2.36
CA GLY A 184 15.30 2.72 -2.82
C GLY A 184 14.09 3.47 -3.31
N ARG A 185 14.22 4.78 -3.43
CA ARG A 185 13.11 5.68 -3.71
C ARG A 185 13.53 6.80 -4.66
N LEU A 186 12.71 7.03 -5.68
CA LEU A 186 12.86 8.17 -6.59
C LEU A 186 11.60 9.03 -6.56
N ALA A 187 11.74 10.35 -6.54
CA ALA A 187 10.65 11.31 -6.45
C ALA A 187 10.87 12.54 -7.32
N LYS A 188 9.90 12.88 -8.18
CA LYS A 188 9.97 14.10 -9.00
C LYS A 188 9.88 15.37 -8.16
N SER A 189 9.10 15.34 -7.08
CA SER A 189 8.82 16.51 -6.24
C SER A 189 9.84 16.75 -5.12
N ASP A 190 10.65 15.74 -4.77
CA ASP A 190 11.66 15.92 -3.76
C ASP A 190 12.85 16.71 -4.29
N THR A 191 13.37 17.62 -3.47
CA THR A 191 14.63 18.28 -3.74
C THR A 191 15.73 17.42 -3.15
N ASP A 192 16.60 16.87 -3.99
CA ASP A 192 17.82 16.23 -3.51
C ASP A 192 18.65 17.29 -2.76
N LEU A 193 18.79 17.07 -1.44
CA LEU A 193 19.46 17.99 -0.54
C LEU A 193 20.98 17.96 -0.71
N GLU A 194 21.54 16.91 -1.32
CA GLU A 194 22.99 16.79 -1.54
C GLU A 194 23.45 17.58 -2.79
N ASP A 195 22.66 17.58 -3.86
CA ASP A 195 23.03 18.21 -5.13
C ASP A 195 22.31 19.54 -5.46
N GLU A 196 21.38 20.02 -4.62
CA GLU A 196 20.54 21.21 -4.89
C GLU A 196 19.83 21.14 -6.27
N ILE A 197 19.53 19.93 -6.75
CA ILE A 197 18.78 19.68 -7.98
C ILE A 197 17.33 19.38 -7.60
N ASP A 198 16.38 20.08 -8.25
CA ASP A 198 14.96 19.76 -8.15
C ASP A 198 14.71 18.34 -8.72
N GLY A 199 14.19 17.44 -7.91
CA GLY A 199 13.85 16.06 -8.28
C GLY A 199 14.97 15.06 -7.99
N ASP A 200 14.73 14.17 -7.04
CA ASP A 200 15.47 12.91 -6.93
C ASP A 200 14.97 11.92 -7.99
N THR A 201 15.61 11.94 -9.15
CA THR A 201 15.15 11.18 -10.33
C THR A 201 16.14 10.10 -10.77
N VAL A 202 17.28 9.97 -10.08
CA VAL A 202 18.39 9.11 -10.47
C VAL A 202 19.19 8.63 -9.26
N ASP A 203 19.23 7.32 -9.07
CA ASP A 203 20.05 6.64 -8.08
C ASP A 203 21.27 6.01 -8.74
N ASN A 204 22.46 6.35 -8.25
CA ASN A 204 23.73 5.80 -8.72
C ASN A 204 24.33 4.87 -7.66
N TRP A 205 23.74 3.68 -7.54
CA TRP A 205 24.20 2.63 -6.63
C TRP A 205 25.65 2.24 -6.87
N ILE A 206 26.37 1.99 -5.78
CA ILE A 206 27.70 1.36 -5.83
C ILE A 206 27.54 -0.13 -5.47
N ILE A 207 27.89 -0.98 -6.41
CA ILE A 207 27.92 -2.43 -6.26
C ILE A 207 29.36 -2.85 -5.99
N ASP A 208 29.70 -3.15 -4.74
CA ASP A 208 31.04 -3.63 -4.36
C ASP A 208 31.08 -5.14 -4.18
N LEU A 209 32.12 -5.77 -4.72
CA LEU A 209 32.42 -7.18 -4.56
C LEU A 209 33.54 -7.40 -3.55
N ALA A 210 33.20 -7.96 -2.38
CA ALA A 210 34.17 -8.42 -1.38
C ALA A 210 34.55 -9.89 -1.64
N VAL A 211 35.72 -10.13 -2.22
CA VAL A 211 36.06 -11.44 -2.79
C VAL A 211 36.36 -12.49 -1.70
N PRO A 212 35.65 -13.64 -1.67
CA PRO A 212 35.89 -14.68 -0.69
C PRO A 212 37.21 -15.42 -0.91
N CYS A 213 37.71 -16.02 0.17
CA CYS A 213 38.73 -17.07 0.09
C CYS A 213 38.10 -18.46 -0.16
N PHE A 214 38.93 -19.42 -0.58
CA PHE A 214 38.51 -20.78 -0.90
C PHE A 214 39.03 -21.79 0.13
N GLY A 215 38.13 -22.48 0.83
CA GLY A 215 38.43 -23.49 1.83
C GLY A 215 39.41 -23.00 2.89
N GLY A 216 40.36 -23.86 3.30
CA GLY A 216 41.38 -23.51 4.30
C GLY A 216 42.52 -22.61 3.79
N PHE A 217 42.37 -21.94 2.64
CA PHE A 217 43.40 -21.09 2.02
C PHE A 217 43.14 -19.59 2.25
N CYS A 218 42.44 -19.25 3.32
CA CYS A 218 42.21 -17.86 3.73
C CYS A 218 43.45 -17.24 4.36
N ALA A 219 43.60 -15.92 4.24
CA ALA A 219 44.64 -15.19 4.96
C ALA A 219 44.39 -15.23 6.47
N GLN A 220 45.43 -14.94 7.26
CA GLN A 220 45.36 -15.02 8.73
C GLN A 220 44.37 -14.02 9.34
N ASP A 221 44.09 -12.94 8.63
CA ASP A 221 43.18 -11.85 9.00
C ASP A 221 41.79 -12.00 8.37
N TRP A 222 41.44 -13.16 7.80
CA TRP A 222 40.14 -13.38 7.16
C TRP A 222 38.95 -13.01 8.05
N ALA A 223 38.99 -13.39 9.33
CA ALA A 223 37.93 -13.04 10.28
C ALA A 223 37.83 -11.53 10.50
N ASP A 224 38.97 -10.84 10.57
CA ASP A 224 39.00 -9.38 10.73
C ASP A 224 38.48 -8.67 9.46
N PHE A 225 38.81 -9.20 8.28
CA PHE A 225 38.32 -8.72 7.00
C PHE A 225 36.79 -8.83 6.90
N VAL A 226 36.23 -10.02 7.14
CA VAL A 226 34.77 -10.24 7.10
C VAL A 226 34.06 -9.36 8.12
N ALA A 227 34.58 -9.24 9.34
CA ALA A 227 34.00 -8.39 10.37
C ALA A 227 34.03 -6.90 10.00
N ALA A 228 35.11 -6.44 9.36
CA ALA A 228 35.25 -5.06 8.93
C ALA A 228 34.28 -4.70 7.81
N VAL A 229 34.19 -5.56 6.78
CA VAL A 229 33.35 -5.32 5.59
C VAL A 229 31.87 -5.47 5.89
N SER A 230 31.48 -6.49 6.66
CA SER A 230 30.07 -6.69 7.04
C SER A 230 29.56 -5.66 8.04
N GLY A 231 30.46 -4.94 8.72
CA GLY A 231 30.14 -4.10 9.87
C GLY A 231 29.72 -4.89 11.11
N SER A 232 29.88 -6.22 11.13
CA SER A 232 29.44 -7.10 12.21
C SER A 232 30.60 -7.78 12.91
N SER A 233 30.82 -7.46 14.19
CA SER A 233 31.87 -8.10 15.00
C SER A 233 31.51 -9.52 15.48
N THR A 234 30.30 -10.00 15.22
CA THR A 234 29.81 -11.32 15.64
C THR A 234 29.60 -12.29 14.47
N ILE A 235 29.92 -11.86 13.25
CA ILE A 235 29.78 -12.68 12.05
C ILE A 235 30.74 -13.87 12.10
N ASN A 236 30.26 -15.04 11.69
CA ASN A 236 31.09 -16.22 11.56
C ASN A 236 31.75 -16.24 10.18
N ALA A 237 33.01 -15.83 10.11
CA ALA A 237 33.74 -15.74 8.85
C ALA A 237 33.89 -17.09 8.11
N ASP A 238 33.80 -18.21 8.82
CA ASP A 238 33.90 -19.54 8.20
C ASP A 238 32.68 -19.85 7.31
N GLU A 239 31.50 -19.25 7.60
CA GLU A 239 30.27 -19.41 6.79
C GLU A 239 30.37 -18.75 5.42
N TYR A 240 31.31 -17.81 5.27
CA TYR A 240 31.51 -17.05 4.03
C TYR A 240 32.73 -17.51 3.23
N THR A 241 33.33 -18.66 3.60
CA THR A 241 34.38 -19.29 2.81
C THR A 241 33.79 -20.10 1.66
N GLN A 242 34.38 -19.99 0.46
CA GLN A 242 33.94 -20.77 -0.69
C GLN A 242 34.50 -22.19 -0.68
N PRO A 243 33.75 -23.21 -1.13
CA PRO A 243 34.28 -24.55 -1.31
C PRO A 243 35.47 -24.54 -2.28
N LYS A 244 36.49 -25.35 -2.00
CA LYS A 244 37.74 -25.38 -2.79
C LYS A 244 37.48 -25.75 -4.25
N GLU A 245 36.49 -26.61 -4.50
CA GLU A 245 36.06 -27.01 -5.83
C GLU A 245 35.49 -25.87 -6.69
N ASN A 246 35.19 -24.72 -6.10
CA ASN A 246 34.76 -23.53 -6.83
C ASN A 246 35.94 -22.63 -7.25
N GLU A 247 37.16 -22.94 -6.82
CA GLU A 247 38.36 -22.23 -7.27
C GLU A 247 38.44 -22.26 -8.81
N HIS A 248 38.59 -21.09 -9.43
CA HIS A 248 38.57 -20.85 -10.90
C HIS A 248 37.23 -21.00 -11.62
N LYS A 249 36.13 -21.31 -10.93
CA LYS A 249 34.81 -21.28 -11.58
C LYS A 249 34.31 -19.86 -11.78
N ILE A 250 33.39 -19.69 -12.72
CA ILE A 250 32.63 -18.47 -12.90
C ILE A 250 31.52 -18.40 -11.86
N PHE A 251 31.46 -17.29 -11.14
CA PHE A 251 30.45 -16.99 -10.14
C PHE A 251 29.33 -16.13 -10.75
N GLY A 252 28.17 -16.11 -10.12
CA GLY A 252 27.08 -15.25 -10.60
C GLY A 252 26.07 -14.88 -9.52
N CYS A 253 25.50 -13.69 -9.70
CA CYS A 253 24.33 -13.20 -8.99
C CYS A 253 23.56 -12.28 -9.94
N ASP A 254 22.24 -12.38 -9.95
CA ASP A 254 21.38 -11.44 -10.66
C ASP A 254 20.94 -10.34 -9.70
N LEU A 255 21.13 -9.08 -10.09
CA LEU A 255 20.52 -7.93 -9.43
C LEU A 255 19.16 -7.68 -10.09
N TRP A 256 18.10 -7.91 -9.31
CA TRP A 256 16.72 -7.77 -9.72
C TRP A 256 16.17 -6.47 -9.17
N VAL A 257 15.92 -5.51 -10.06
CA VAL A 257 15.30 -4.21 -9.72
C VAL A 257 13.82 -4.30 -10.04
N GLU A 258 12.96 -4.05 -9.04
CA GLU A 258 11.51 -4.10 -9.20
C GLU A 258 10.84 -2.97 -8.44
N VAL A 259 9.85 -2.38 -9.10
CA VAL A 259 9.00 -1.32 -8.54
C VAL A 259 8.01 -1.95 -7.57
N SER A 260 8.04 -1.51 -6.31
CA SER A 260 7.08 -1.94 -5.29
C SER A 260 5.88 -1.01 -5.20
N GLU A 261 6.05 0.29 -5.40
CA GLU A 261 4.98 1.28 -5.29
C GLU A 261 5.19 2.45 -6.24
N VAL A 262 4.09 3.07 -6.66
CA VAL A 262 4.09 4.34 -7.39
C VAL A 262 3.09 5.26 -6.70
N SER A 263 3.53 6.45 -6.28
CA SER A 263 2.63 7.44 -5.69
C SER A 263 2.03 8.34 -6.77
N CYS A 264 0.88 8.93 -6.44
CA CYS A 264 0.30 9.99 -7.26
C CYS A 264 0.93 11.34 -6.92
N ALA A 265 1.06 12.21 -7.93
CA ALA A 265 1.15 13.64 -7.67
C ALA A 265 -0.14 14.09 -6.98
N LEU A 266 -0.01 14.66 -5.79
CA LEU A 266 -1.16 15.11 -5.03
C LEU A 266 -1.68 16.44 -5.60
N GLY A 267 -2.97 16.49 -5.92
CA GLY A 267 -3.67 17.69 -6.36
C GLY A 267 -3.88 18.72 -5.25
N GLU A 268 -4.66 19.77 -5.56
CA GLU A 268 -4.98 20.84 -4.63
C GLU A 268 -5.76 20.32 -3.40
N GLU A 269 -5.41 20.80 -2.20
CA GLU A 269 -6.15 20.44 -0.98
C GLU A 269 -7.59 20.94 -1.05
N THR A 270 -8.53 20.02 -0.86
CA THR A 270 -9.96 20.33 -0.80
C THR A 270 -10.46 20.19 0.64
N LEU A 271 -11.02 21.27 1.20
CA LEU A 271 -11.69 21.25 2.50
C LEU A 271 -13.15 20.82 2.34
N THR A 272 -13.53 19.71 2.98
CA THR A 272 -14.91 19.24 3.07
C THR A 272 -15.45 19.40 4.49
N GLN A 273 -16.74 19.75 4.62
CA GLN A 273 -17.42 19.93 5.90
C GLN A 273 -18.77 19.23 5.92
N ILE A 274 -19.04 18.48 6.98
CA ILE A 274 -20.28 17.72 7.19
C ILE A 274 -20.81 18.10 8.57
N GLY A 275 -21.93 18.84 8.60
CA GLY A 275 -22.59 19.25 9.83
C GLY A 275 -23.81 18.40 10.18
N SER A 276 -24.24 18.46 11.43
CA SER A 276 -25.53 17.94 11.86
C SER A 276 -26.68 18.66 11.17
N ASP A 277 -27.55 17.89 10.53
CA ASP A 277 -28.73 18.32 9.79
C ASP A 277 -29.70 17.14 9.62
N THR A 278 -30.79 17.34 8.86
CA THR A 278 -31.78 16.29 8.56
C THR A 278 -31.27 15.18 7.66
N ASN A 279 -30.01 15.20 7.23
CA ASN A 279 -29.38 14.08 6.52
C ASN A 279 -28.58 13.16 7.48
N THR A 280 -28.61 13.46 8.78
CA THR A 280 -28.22 12.52 9.85
C THR A 280 -29.44 11.66 10.19
N THR A 281 -29.26 10.35 10.32
CA THR A 281 -30.33 9.38 10.64
C THR A 281 -30.28 8.95 12.10
N VAL A 282 -31.38 8.45 12.63
CA VAL A 282 -31.50 7.91 14.00
C VAL A 282 -31.78 6.43 13.96
N ALA A 283 -30.86 5.62 14.46
CA ALA A 283 -30.91 4.15 14.33
C ALA A 283 -32.14 3.55 15.02
N GLU A 284 -32.48 4.04 16.21
CA GLU A 284 -33.62 3.56 17.00
C GLU A 284 -34.98 3.84 16.32
N ASN A 285 -35.02 4.83 15.42
CA ASN A 285 -36.19 5.19 14.62
C ASN A 285 -36.19 4.51 13.23
N GLY A 286 -35.42 3.42 13.06
CA GLY A 286 -35.33 2.69 11.80
C GLY A 286 -34.66 3.53 10.70
N ASP A 287 -33.60 4.25 11.07
CA ASP A 287 -32.82 5.14 10.21
C ASP A 287 -33.63 6.32 9.63
N ALA A 288 -34.67 6.73 10.35
CA ALA A 288 -35.39 7.96 10.01
C ALA A 288 -34.48 9.18 10.14
N PRO A 289 -34.67 10.22 9.30
CA PRO A 289 -33.99 11.51 9.47
C PRO A 289 -34.16 12.08 10.88
N ALA A 290 -33.10 12.64 11.44
CA ALA A 290 -33.17 13.43 12.67
C ALA A 290 -33.99 14.72 12.44
N GLU A 291 -34.67 15.18 13.47
CA GLU A 291 -35.47 16.40 13.44
C GLU A 291 -34.64 17.61 13.86
N LEU A 292 -34.86 18.77 13.22
CA LEU A 292 -34.24 20.03 13.62
C LEU A 292 -34.91 20.52 14.90
N VAL A 293 -34.13 20.80 15.94
CA VAL A 293 -34.67 21.36 17.18
C VAL A 293 -35.11 22.80 16.94
N THR A 294 -36.42 23.05 16.92
CA THR A 294 -36.96 24.40 16.61
C THR A 294 -36.92 25.35 17.80
N SER A 295 -36.98 24.83 19.03
CA SER A 295 -36.98 25.63 20.26
C SER A 295 -35.65 25.49 21.01
N ILE A 296 -34.62 26.21 20.55
CA ILE A 296 -33.29 26.22 21.19
C ILE A 296 -33.37 26.82 22.59
N HIS A 297 -32.96 26.04 23.58
CA HIS A 297 -33.00 26.46 24.98
C HIS A 297 -32.01 27.61 25.26
N PRO A 298 -32.36 28.64 26.06
CA PRO A 298 -31.48 29.80 26.28
C PRO A 298 -30.11 29.49 26.89
N ALA A 299 -29.95 28.32 27.53
CA ALA A 299 -28.65 27.89 28.06
C ALA A 299 -27.72 27.29 26.98
N TRP A 300 -28.27 26.89 25.83
CA TRP A 300 -27.51 26.36 24.70
C TRP A 300 -26.84 27.52 23.97
N THR A 301 -25.55 27.67 24.23
CA THR A 301 -24.73 28.73 23.64
C THR A 301 -23.66 28.19 22.71
N ALA A 302 -23.48 26.87 22.62
CA ALA A 302 -22.60 26.26 21.63
C ALA A 302 -23.06 26.61 20.22
N SER A 303 -22.08 26.89 19.35
CA SER A 303 -22.30 27.36 18.00
C SER A 303 -21.20 26.79 17.11
N ILE A 304 -21.55 25.79 16.33
CA ILE A 304 -20.67 25.16 15.35
C ILE A 304 -21.16 25.59 13.97
N PRO A 305 -20.38 26.39 13.20
CA PRO A 305 -20.78 26.82 11.86
C PRO A 305 -21.07 25.61 10.96
N PHE A 306 -22.04 25.74 10.05
CA PHE A 306 -22.49 24.67 9.14
C PHE A 306 -23.23 23.49 9.81
N ALA A 307 -23.57 23.59 11.09
CA ALA A 307 -24.30 22.58 11.83
C ALA A 307 -25.59 23.17 12.44
N SER A 308 -26.60 22.32 12.61
CA SER A 308 -27.86 22.63 13.30
C SER A 308 -28.06 21.68 14.48
N TRP A 309 -28.71 22.15 15.54
CA TRP A 309 -29.14 21.27 16.62
C TRP A 309 -30.19 20.30 16.08
N ILE A 310 -29.92 19.00 16.26
CA ILE A 310 -30.81 17.92 15.87
C ILE A 310 -31.14 17.02 17.06
N TRP A 311 -32.29 16.37 17.01
CA TRP A 311 -32.67 15.32 17.94
C TRP A 311 -33.49 14.24 17.21
N GLU A 312 -33.94 13.22 17.93
CA GLU A 312 -34.78 12.16 17.35
C GLU A 312 -36.22 12.63 17.07
N SER A 313 -36.72 13.53 17.92
CA SER A 313 -38.04 14.15 17.83
C SER A 313 -37.96 15.63 18.26
N ASP A 314 -38.79 16.49 17.66
CA ASP A 314 -39.01 17.86 18.10
C ASP A 314 -40.51 18.15 18.29
N PRO A 315 -40.99 18.37 19.54
CA PRO A 315 -40.22 18.44 20.79
C PRO A 315 -39.83 17.05 21.33
N VAL A 316 -38.92 17.02 22.32
CA VAL A 316 -38.49 15.78 23.01
C VAL A 316 -39.69 15.04 23.61
N ASP A 317 -39.86 13.77 23.26
CA ASP A 317 -41.01 12.96 23.70
C ASP A 317 -41.01 12.61 25.20
N ASN A 318 -39.87 12.17 25.77
CA ASN A 318 -39.78 11.70 27.16
C ASN A 318 -38.77 12.48 28.02
N PRO A 319 -39.01 13.78 28.30
CA PRO A 319 -38.07 14.63 29.05
C PRO A 319 -37.81 14.16 30.50
N THR A 320 -38.59 13.21 31.03
CA THR A 320 -38.38 12.67 32.39
C THR A 320 -37.58 11.38 32.43
N LEU A 321 -37.29 10.76 31.28
CA LEU A 321 -36.56 9.50 31.18
C LEU A 321 -35.15 9.74 30.67
N THR A 322 -34.20 8.95 31.17
CA THR A 322 -32.87 8.89 30.55
C THR A 322 -32.96 8.02 29.31
N GLU A 323 -32.63 8.60 28.17
CA GLU A 323 -32.68 7.94 26.86
C GLU A 323 -31.38 8.19 26.11
N THR A 324 -30.96 7.19 25.34
CA THR A 324 -29.78 7.26 24.47
C THR A 324 -30.23 6.95 23.06
N PHE A 325 -29.86 7.81 22.11
CA PHE A 325 -30.10 7.64 20.69
C PHE A 325 -28.80 7.63 19.91
N THR A 326 -28.77 6.88 18.82
CA THR A 326 -27.62 6.70 17.94
C THR A 326 -27.86 7.45 16.63
N PHE A 327 -27.09 8.51 16.43
CA PHE A 327 -27.12 9.34 15.24
C PHE A 327 -26.05 8.87 14.25
N GLU A 328 -26.44 8.62 12.99
CA GLU A 328 -25.53 8.12 11.96
C GLU A 328 -25.49 9.04 10.74
N ARG A 329 -24.30 9.17 10.15
CA ARG A 329 -24.03 9.95 8.94
C ARG A 329 -23.04 9.20 8.07
N THR A 330 -23.46 8.81 6.87
CA THR A 330 -22.57 8.23 5.86
C THR A 330 -22.14 9.30 4.87
N PHE A 331 -20.89 9.21 4.40
CA PHE A 331 -20.33 10.14 3.42
C PHE A 331 -19.17 9.49 2.67
N THR A 332 -18.85 10.03 1.49
CA THR A 332 -17.71 9.59 0.70
C THR A 332 -16.58 10.58 0.83
N VAL A 333 -15.37 10.08 1.03
CA VAL A 333 -14.11 10.84 1.01
C VAL A 333 -13.45 10.56 -0.33
N SER A 334 -13.15 11.61 -1.08
CA SER A 334 -12.31 11.50 -2.27
C SER A 334 -10.85 11.79 -1.93
N GLY A 335 -9.94 11.00 -2.50
CA GLY A 335 -8.51 11.14 -2.31
C GLY A 335 -8.04 10.80 -0.89
N THR A 336 -6.78 11.13 -0.61
CA THR A 336 -6.12 10.87 0.68
C THR A 336 -6.38 12.03 1.64
N VAL A 337 -6.84 11.72 2.85
CA VAL A 337 -7.09 12.72 3.90
C VAL A 337 -5.77 13.17 4.51
N THR A 338 -5.51 14.47 4.51
CA THR A 338 -4.30 15.06 5.12
C THR A 338 -4.54 15.55 6.55
N SER A 339 -5.78 15.91 6.88
CA SER A 339 -6.19 16.29 8.24
C SER A 339 -7.71 16.20 8.41
N ALA A 340 -8.18 15.88 9.62
CA ALA A 340 -9.60 15.89 9.93
C ALA A 340 -9.89 16.20 11.41
N PHE A 341 -11.01 16.89 11.66
CA PHE A 341 -11.45 17.34 12.97
C PHE A 341 -12.95 17.21 13.15
N LEU A 342 -13.39 16.67 14.30
CA LEU A 342 -14.78 16.64 14.75
C LEU A 342 -15.00 17.70 15.83
N ASN A 343 -15.83 18.70 15.57
CA ASN A 343 -16.40 19.57 16.60
C ASN A 343 -17.76 19.03 17.04
N ILE A 344 -18.04 19.03 18.34
CA ILE A 344 -19.27 18.45 18.87
C ILE A 344 -19.74 19.16 20.14
N ALA A 345 -21.05 19.30 20.27
CA ALA A 345 -21.77 19.78 21.44
C ALA A 345 -23.05 18.94 21.60
N THR A 346 -23.43 18.65 22.84
CA THR A 346 -24.59 17.81 23.16
C THR A 346 -25.27 18.27 24.46
N ASP A 347 -26.56 17.99 24.56
CA ASP A 347 -27.31 18.01 25.83
C ASP A 347 -27.88 16.59 26.03
N ASN A 348 -27.24 15.69 26.81
CA ASN A 348 -26.17 15.93 27.81
C ASN A 348 -24.80 15.35 27.44
N THR A 349 -24.71 14.03 27.18
CA THR A 349 -23.44 13.29 27.08
C THR A 349 -23.37 12.49 25.79
N TYR A 350 -22.18 12.08 25.35
CA TYR A 350 -22.02 11.37 24.08
C TYR A 350 -20.80 10.45 23.98
N ARG A 351 -20.85 9.57 22.96
CA ARG A 351 -19.70 8.84 22.40
C ARG A 351 -19.72 8.97 20.88
N ALA A 352 -18.62 9.39 20.28
CA ALA A 352 -18.48 9.59 18.85
C ALA A 352 -17.49 8.60 18.24
N PHE A 353 -17.91 7.94 17.16
CA PHE A 353 -17.16 6.93 16.42
C PHE A 353 -17.07 7.33 14.95
N VAL A 354 -15.91 7.14 14.35
CA VAL A 354 -15.73 7.20 12.91
C VAL A 354 -15.29 5.81 12.47
N ASN A 355 -15.94 5.21 11.47
CA ASN A 355 -15.64 3.86 10.99
C ASN A 355 -15.49 2.83 12.14
N ASP A 356 -16.43 2.89 13.10
CA ASP A 356 -16.48 2.07 14.32
C ASP A 356 -15.30 2.23 15.31
N ILE A 357 -14.40 3.18 15.09
CA ILE A 357 -13.32 3.53 16.03
C ILE A 357 -13.76 4.74 16.85
N LEU A 358 -13.64 4.64 18.18
CA LEU A 358 -13.95 5.73 19.11
C LEU A 358 -12.99 6.90 18.89
N VAL A 359 -13.54 8.07 18.58
CA VAL A 359 -12.79 9.32 18.36
C VAL A 359 -12.81 10.21 19.61
N GLY A 360 -13.95 10.28 20.29
CA GLY A 360 -14.14 11.18 21.42
C GLY A 360 -15.39 10.84 22.22
N GLN A 361 -15.44 11.30 23.47
CA GLN A 361 -16.58 11.12 24.36
C GLN A 361 -16.56 12.14 25.49
N GLU A 362 -17.75 12.48 25.98
CA GLU A 362 -17.97 13.14 27.27
C GLU A 362 -19.09 12.38 27.98
N LEU A 363 -18.76 11.74 29.10
CA LEU A 363 -19.65 10.84 29.85
C LEU A 363 -19.88 11.31 31.28
N VAL A 364 -19.21 12.38 31.70
CA VAL A 364 -19.15 12.83 33.10
C VAL A 364 -19.71 14.24 33.27
N ASN A 365 -19.38 15.15 32.35
CA ASN A 365 -19.89 16.51 32.38
C ASN A 365 -21.14 16.63 31.47
N PRO A 366 -22.35 16.70 32.03
CA PRO A 366 -23.59 16.83 31.24
C PRO A 366 -23.75 18.21 30.59
N ASN A 367 -22.86 19.16 30.88
CA ASN A 367 -22.84 20.49 30.26
C ASN A 367 -21.86 20.52 29.08
N ASN A 368 -22.31 20.02 27.93
CA ASN A 368 -21.59 20.10 26.66
C ASN A 368 -22.38 20.90 25.58
N PHE A 369 -23.27 21.81 26.01
CA PHE A 369 -24.11 22.61 25.11
C PHE A 369 -23.78 24.10 25.15
N GLN A 370 -22.69 24.49 25.81
CA GLN A 370 -22.24 25.88 25.90
C GLN A 370 -21.01 26.14 25.04
N ALA A 371 -20.84 27.39 24.59
CA ALA A 371 -19.69 27.77 23.76
C ALA A 371 -18.33 27.46 24.41
N ALA A 372 -18.26 27.49 25.75
CA ALA A 372 -17.05 27.21 26.50
C ALA A 372 -16.82 25.72 26.78
N THR A 373 -17.80 24.86 26.51
CA THR A 373 -17.74 23.43 26.86
C THR A 373 -17.84 22.48 25.68
N GLN A 374 -18.14 22.99 24.47
CA GLN A 374 -18.08 22.18 23.24
C GLN A 374 -16.69 21.57 23.03
N ASP A 375 -16.66 20.35 22.49
CA ASP A 375 -15.44 19.57 22.30
C ASP A 375 -14.92 19.61 20.86
N ALA A 376 -13.64 19.28 20.71
CA ALA A 376 -12.98 19.10 19.42
C ALA A 376 -11.98 17.93 19.47
N TYR A 377 -12.05 17.03 18.49
CA TYR A 377 -11.14 15.89 18.36
C TYR A 377 -10.51 15.82 16.98
N ALA A 378 -9.23 15.45 16.94
CA ALA A 378 -8.60 15.03 15.69
C ALA A 378 -9.16 13.65 15.28
N VAL A 379 -9.41 13.47 13.98
CA VAL A 379 -9.87 12.22 13.39
C VAL A 379 -8.76 11.70 12.48
N THR A 380 -8.26 10.50 12.73
CA THR A 380 -7.09 9.93 12.03
C THR A 380 -7.41 8.71 11.18
N ASN A 381 -8.67 8.27 11.19
CA ASN A 381 -9.09 6.98 10.64
C ASN A 381 -10.13 7.12 9.52
N LEU A 382 -10.19 8.27 8.86
CA LEU A 382 -10.88 8.42 7.59
C LEU A 382 -10.09 7.72 6.49
N ALA A 383 -10.79 7.04 5.59
CA ALA A 383 -10.19 6.37 4.43
C ALA A 383 -10.85 6.88 3.14
N PRO A 384 -10.17 6.80 1.97
CA PRO A 384 -10.83 7.01 0.69
C PRO A 384 -12.07 6.12 0.54
N GLY A 385 -13.14 6.64 -0.04
CA GLY A 385 -14.40 5.93 -0.23
C GLY A 385 -15.43 6.17 0.88
N LEU A 386 -16.29 5.18 1.12
CA LEU A 386 -17.42 5.30 2.05
C LEU A 386 -16.94 5.27 3.51
N ASN A 387 -17.36 6.27 4.29
CA ASN A 387 -17.09 6.40 5.72
C ASN A 387 -18.41 6.60 6.49
N THR A 388 -18.38 6.28 7.77
CA THR A 388 -19.53 6.46 8.68
C THR A 388 -19.09 7.21 9.94
N LEU A 389 -19.84 8.26 10.29
CA LEU A 389 -19.81 8.92 11.60
C LEU A 389 -21.03 8.46 12.40
N LYS A 390 -20.79 7.89 13.58
CA LYS A 390 -21.82 7.41 14.51
C LYS A 390 -21.65 8.13 15.85
N ILE A 391 -22.71 8.71 16.38
CA ILE A 391 -22.69 9.46 17.64
C ILE A 391 -23.83 8.97 18.51
N GLU A 392 -23.49 8.32 19.62
CA GLU A 392 -24.46 7.96 20.66
C GLU A 392 -24.62 9.17 21.59
N VAL A 393 -25.84 9.69 21.75
CA VAL A 393 -26.12 10.86 22.61
C VAL A 393 -27.15 10.49 23.66
N THR A 394 -26.88 10.83 24.91
CA THR A 394 -27.74 10.55 26.05
C THR A 394 -28.32 11.83 26.62
N ASN A 395 -29.65 11.89 26.70
CA ASN A 395 -30.38 12.89 27.47
C ASN A 395 -30.63 12.34 28.87
N GLU A 396 -30.26 13.09 29.91
CA GLU A 396 -30.53 12.70 31.30
C GLU A 396 -31.96 13.07 31.70
N GLY A 397 -32.74 12.10 32.17
CA GLY A 397 -34.12 12.34 32.57
C GLY A 397 -34.23 13.30 33.75
N MET A 398 -35.03 14.36 33.61
CA MET A 398 -35.30 15.32 34.69
C MET A 398 -36.66 15.04 35.34
N PRO A 399 -36.73 14.70 36.64
CA PRO A 399 -38.01 14.48 37.32
C PRO A 399 -38.92 15.72 37.24
N GLY A 400 -40.10 15.54 36.62
CA GLY A 400 -41.05 16.63 36.38
C GLY A 400 -40.66 17.58 35.23
N GLY A 401 -39.65 17.21 34.43
CA GLY A 401 -39.25 17.94 33.24
C GLY A 401 -40.32 17.96 32.16
N THR A 402 -40.38 19.05 31.42
CA THR A 402 -41.12 19.20 30.15
C THR A 402 -40.11 19.34 29.01
N PRO A 403 -40.53 19.25 27.73
CA PRO A 403 -39.59 19.45 26.62
C PRO A 403 -38.91 20.82 26.64
N GLU A 404 -39.55 21.84 27.23
CA GLU A 404 -38.96 23.17 27.40
C GLU A 404 -37.93 23.25 28.54
N THR A 405 -38.06 22.44 29.60
CA THR A 405 -37.15 22.49 30.76
C THR A 405 -36.08 21.41 30.74
N ASN A 406 -36.29 20.33 29.98
CA ASN A 406 -35.32 19.27 29.72
C ASN A 406 -35.29 18.91 28.22
N PRO A 407 -34.82 19.84 27.37
CA PRO A 407 -34.60 19.59 25.96
C PRO A 407 -33.40 18.65 25.76
N ALA A 408 -33.25 18.12 24.55
CA ALA A 408 -32.13 17.25 24.19
C ALA A 408 -31.67 17.58 22.78
N GLY A 409 -30.38 17.46 22.53
CA GLY A 409 -29.83 17.89 21.25
C GLY A 409 -28.41 17.41 20.98
N LEU A 410 -28.12 17.26 19.69
CA LEU A 410 -26.81 17.02 19.13
C LEU A 410 -26.47 18.14 18.14
N LEU A 411 -25.27 18.69 18.24
CA LEU A 411 -24.69 19.63 17.30
C LEU A 411 -23.27 19.15 16.95
N TYR A 412 -22.98 18.84 15.70
CA TYR A 412 -21.63 18.42 15.30
C TYR A 412 -21.21 18.96 13.94
N LYS A 413 -19.90 19.04 13.71
CA LYS A 413 -19.30 19.20 12.38
C LYS A 413 -18.03 18.38 12.27
N LEU A 414 -17.96 17.49 11.28
CA LEU A 414 -16.72 16.90 10.80
C LEU A 414 -16.16 17.75 9.66
N SER A 415 -14.91 18.19 9.78
CA SER A 415 -14.18 18.89 8.71
C SER A 415 -12.93 18.12 8.35
N TYR A 416 -12.61 17.96 7.07
CA TYR A 416 -11.39 17.30 6.63
C TYR A 416 -10.82 17.93 5.36
N ASN A 417 -9.50 17.91 5.24
CA ASN A 417 -8.79 18.23 4.01
C ASN A 417 -8.39 16.92 3.33
N SER A 418 -8.60 16.83 2.03
CA SER A 418 -8.13 15.72 1.21
C SER A 418 -7.43 16.20 -0.04
N LYS A 419 -6.55 15.37 -0.58
CA LYS A 419 -5.89 15.56 -1.86
C LYS A 419 -6.24 14.40 -2.78
N GLU A 420 -6.78 14.71 -3.95
CA GLU A 420 -7.00 13.73 -5.01
C GLU A 420 -5.73 13.55 -5.84
N CYS A 421 -5.58 12.40 -6.49
CA CYS A 421 -4.55 12.26 -7.53
C CYS A 421 -4.85 13.29 -8.64
N VAL A 422 -3.81 13.94 -9.17
CA VAL A 422 -4.00 14.77 -10.38
C VAL A 422 -4.52 13.86 -11.49
N GLU A 423 -5.76 14.06 -11.92
CA GLU A 423 -6.29 13.35 -13.07
C GLU A 423 -5.54 13.79 -14.34
N PRO A 424 -5.24 12.87 -15.28
CA PRO A 424 -4.59 13.25 -16.53
C PRO A 424 -5.45 14.26 -17.28
N VAL A 425 -4.84 15.35 -17.73
CA VAL A 425 -5.50 16.34 -18.58
C VAL A 425 -5.71 15.72 -19.97
N GLU A 426 -6.98 15.50 -20.36
CA GLU A 426 -7.34 14.97 -21.69
C GLU A 426 -6.85 15.81 -22.88
#